data_AF-A0A954YPH5-F1
#
_entry.id   AF-A0A954YPH5-F1
#
_cell.length_a   1.000
_cell.length_b   1.000
_cell.length_c   1.000
_cell.angle_alpha   90.00
_cell.angle_beta   90.00
_cell.angle_gamma   90.00
#
_symmetry.space_group_name_H-M   'P 1'
#
loop_
_entity.id
_entity.type
_entity.pdbx_description
1 polymer ?
#
loop_
_entity_poly.entity_id
_entity_poly.type
_entity_poly.pdbx_seq_one_letter_code
_entity_poly.pdbx_strand_id
1 'polypeptide(L)'
;MSESGQSNEPADPVSPVTPQGNTEPTRRPQRRTEKTYETGQSIFDEPDIFPGRQGEVLDRDWSCDYCGANLRGMPLETPCRECGKRNWYRPPPLGANSYESWLVQKQRETKPGTGIAIALACAMVGGLFAVISSALGTSPGGFMGASLPLLIIVFGPLVEETMKVAAASYIVEVKPYLFKRSTQVYFAAIGAAFIFAALENVLYIFVYLRNPSDTIILFRWTVCVALHVGCTTIVALGLGRIWTRAMSEFRQPRIADLFPSLVTAIILHGTYNAGVIGLERLYPWIFK
;
A
#
# COMPACT_ATOMS: atom_id res chain seq x y z
N MET A 1 -2.32 6.68 97.99
CA MET A 1 -2.05 8.13 97.92
C MET A 1 -2.15 8.51 96.46
N SER A 2 -3.37 8.85 96.02
CA SER A 2 -3.85 10.23 95.81
C SER A 2 -3.69 10.55 94.32
N GLU A 3 -4.72 10.29 93.49
CA GLU A 3 -5.83 11.19 93.17
C GLU A 3 -5.40 12.61 92.72
N SER A 4 -5.53 12.86 91.41
CA SER A 4 -6.02 14.11 90.80
C SER A 4 -5.93 13.89 89.28
N GLY A 5 -6.99 13.87 88.48
CA GLY A 5 -8.19 14.70 88.54
C GLY A 5 -8.05 15.80 87.50
N GLN A 6 -8.36 15.51 86.23
CA GLN A 6 -8.65 16.53 85.23
C GLN A 6 -9.93 16.17 84.48
N SER A 7 -10.84 17.11 84.56
CA SER A 7 -12.24 17.11 84.16
C SER A 7 -12.41 17.25 82.65
N ASN A 8 -13.36 16.48 82.12
CA ASN A 8 -13.88 16.57 80.77
C ASN A 8 -14.66 17.89 80.57
N GLU A 9 -14.27 18.68 79.57
CA GLU A 9 -15.17 19.63 78.90
C GLU A 9 -15.87 18.91 77.73
N PRO A 10 -17.21 19.02 77.59
CA PRO A 10 -17.91 18.54 76.42
C PRO A 10 -17.72 19.52 75.27
N ALA A 11 -17.09 19.06 74.18
CA ALA A 11 -17.06 19.79 72.92
C ALA A 11 -18.46 19.90 72.32
N ASP A 12 -18.78 21.09 71.83
CA ASP A 12 -20.05 21.44 71.19
C ASP A 12 -20.43 20.50 70.03
N PRO A 13 -21.75 20.28 69.81
CA PRO A 13 -22.22 19.51 68.67
C PRO A 13 -21.90 20.25 67.36
N VAL A 14 -20.95 19.69 66.61
CA VAL A 14 -20.68 20.05 65.21
C VAL A 14 -21.98 19.86 64.43
N SER A 15 -22.53 20.97 63.94
CA SER A 15 -23.69 20.96 63.05
C SER A 15 -23.36 20.17 61.78
N PRO A 16 -24.28 19.33 61.29
CA PRO A 16 -24.08 18.61 60.04
C PRO A 16 -24.02 19.61 58.89
N VAL A 17 -22.81 19.81 58.34
CA VAL A 17 -22.63 20.46 57.05
C VAL A 17 -23.37 19.61 56.03
N THR A 18 -24.53 20.10 55.63
CA THR A 18 -25.32 19.54 54.54
C THR A 18 -24.49 19.72 53.27
N PRO A 19 -24.01 18.65 52.60
CA PRO A 19 -23.41 18.80 51.30
C PRO A 19 -24.53 19.29 50.39
N GLN A 20 -24.46 20.53 49.94
CA GLN A 20 -25.30 21.01 48.86
C GLN A 20 -24.99 20.12 47.67
N GLY A 21 -25.91 19.18 47.41
CA GLY A 21 -25.89 18.30 46.28
C GLY A 21 -25.96 19.13 45.01
N ASN A 22 -24.80 19.33 44.40
CA ASN A 22 -24.75 19.48 42.96
C ASN A 22 -25.14 18.12 42.39
N THR A 23 -26.45 17.93 42.23
CA THR A 23 -27.04 16.95 41.33
C THR A 23 -26.67 17.36 39.91
N GLU A 24 -25.40 17.14 39.59
CA GLU A 24 -24.96 17.09 38.21
C GLU A 24 -25.85 16.03 37.56
N PRO A 25 -26.66 16.40 36.56
CA PRO A 25 -27.57 15.46 35.94
C PRO A 25 -26.70 14.30 35.47
N THR A 26 -26.94 13.12 36.04
CA THR A 26 -26.38 11.86 35.59
C THR A 26 -26.70 11.79 34.10
N ARG A 27 -25.73 12.22 33.27
CA ARG A 27 -25.75 11.97 31.84
C ARG A 27 -25.82 10.47 31.76
N ARG A 28 -27.03 9.95 31.51
CA ARG A 28 -27.22 8.58 31.04
C ARG A 28 -26.08 8.35 30.06
N PRO A 29 -25.23 7.32 30.23
CA PRO A 29 -24.26 6.99 29.19
C PRO A 29 -25.10 6.90 27.93
N GLN A 30 -24.91 7.86 27.01
CA GLN A 30 -25.61 7.84 25.75
C GLN A 30 -25.25 6.49 25.20
N ARG A 31 -26.26 5.61 25.15
CA ARG A 31 -26.16 4.28 24.58
C ARG A 31 -25.64 4.55 23.18
N ARG A 32 -24.32 4.43 23.00
CA ARG A 32 -23.62 4.80 21.78
C ARG A 32 -24.24 3.87 20.77
N THR A 33 -25.19 4.42 20.01
CA THR A 33 -26.05 3.63 19.15
C THR A 33 -25.12 2.81 18.27
N GLU A 34 -25.36 1.52 18.30
CA GLU A 34 -24.65 0.39 17.69
C GLU A 34 -24.57 0.48 16.14
N LYS A 35 -24.64 1.69 15.61
CA LYS A 35 -24.67 2.06 14.20
C LYS A 35 -23.32 2.57 13.70
N THR A 36 -22.24 2.48 14.47
CA THR A 36 -20.96 3.07 14.06
C THR A 36 -20.27 2.38 12.89
N TYR A 37 -20.74 1.20 12.45
CA TYR A 37 -20.15 0.48 11.32
C TYR A 37 -21.03 0.34 10.08
N GLU A 38 -22.35 0.58 10.17
CA GLU A 38 -23.25 0.33 9.03
C GLU A 38 -23.27 1.47 7.99
N THR A 39 -22.81 2.70 8.32
CA THR A 39 -23.11 3.86 7.47
C THR A 39 -21.98 4.83 7.14
N GLY A 40 -20.70 4.53 7.41
CA GLY A 40 -19.64 5.33 6.77
C GLY A 40 -18.35 5.63 7.53
N GLN A 41 -17.95 4.81 8.51
CA GLN A 41 -16.52 4.79 8.81
C GLN A 41 -15.82 4.13 7.63
N SER A 42 -15.21 4.97 6.81
CA SER A 42 -14.19 4.61 5.83
C SER A 42 -13.28 3.57 6.48
N ILE A 43 -13.18 2.38 5.88
CA ILE A 43 -12.19 1.36 6.27
C ILE A 43 -10.79 2.00 6.35
N PHE A 44 -10.52 3.06 5.57
CA PHE A 44 -9.25 3.79 5.56
C PHE A 44 -8.98 4.65 6.80
N ASP A 45 -9.97 4.82 7.69
CA ASP A 45 -9.88 5.65 8.92
C ASP A 45 -10.15 4.82 10.19
N GLU A 46 -9.58 3.61 10.30
CA GLU A 46 -9.48 2.94 11.60
C GLU A 46 -8.24 3.48 12.36
N PRO A 47 -8.37 4.47 13.28
CA PRO A 47 -7.35 4.61 14.32
C PRO A 47 -7.29 3.32 15.13
N ASP A 48 -6.32 3.16 16.02
CA ASP A 48 -6.33 2.07 17.00
C ASP A 48 -7.54 2.29 17.94
N ILE A 49 -8.76 1.93 17.50
CA ILE A 49 -10.05 2.37 18.09
C ILE A 49 -10.43 1.57 19.33
N PHE A 50 -9.51 0.81 19.92
CA PHE A 50 -9.81 -0.01 21.09
C PHE A 50 -9.11 0.54 22.34
N PRO A 51 -9.49 1.75 22.82
CA PRO A 51 -9.01 2.24 24.11
C PRO A 51 -9.40 1.22 25.19
N GLY A 52 -8.47 0.91 26.09
CA GLY A 52 -8.69 -0.02 27.20
C GLY A 52 -8.14 -1.44 27.01
N ARG A 53 -7.48 -1.76 25.88
CA ARG A 53 -6.79 -3.06 25.69
C ARG A 53 -5.35 -3.08 26.23
N GLN A 54 -5.06 -2.24 27.23
CA GLN A 54 -3.72 -2.17 27.81
C GLN A 54 -3.37 -3.52 28.45
N GLY A 55 -2.24 -4.10 28.06
CA GLY A 55 -1.77 -5.38 28.59
C GLY A 55 -2.34 -6.63 27.90
N GLU A 56 -3.29 -6.50 26.97
CA GLU A 56 -3.70 -7.65 26.16
C GLU A 56 -2.53 -8.14 25.30
N VAL A 57 -2.42 -9.45 25.22
CA VAL A 57 -1.36 -10.14 24.46
C VAL A 57 -1.90 -10.53 23.10
N LEU A 58 -1.08 -10.34 22.05
CA LEU A 58 -1.40 -10.82 20.71
C LEU A 58 -1.52 -12.35 20.70
N ASP A 59 -2.72 -12.87 20.44
CA ASP A 59 -3.06 -14.29 20.46
C ASP A 59 -2.75 -15.02 19.13
N ARG A 60 -2.53 -14.25 18.06
CA ARG A 60 -2.31 -14.71 16.68
C ARG A 60 -1.05 -14.13 16.07
N ASP A 61 -0.63 -14.70 14.95
CA ASP A 61 0.53 -14.22 14.18
C ASP A 61 0.26 -12.80 13.66
N TRP A 62 1.23 -11.91 13.89
CA TRP A 62 1.11 -10.51 13.52
C TRP A 62 2.49 -9.91 13.26
N SER A 63 2.81 -9.57 12.01
CA SER A 63 4.16 -9.12 11.69
C SER A 63 4.35 -7.63 12.00
N CYS A 64 5.53 -7.25 12.48
CA CYS A 64 5.93 -5.87 12.67
C CYS A 64 5.98 -5.13 11.32
N ASP A 65 5.37 -3.94 11.24
CA ASP A 65 5.38 -3.12 10.03
C ASP A 65 6.76 -2.68 9.57
N TYR A 66 7.74 -2.64 10.48
CA TYR A 66 9.07 -2.12 10.18
C TYR A 66 10.10 -3.21 9.86
N CYS A 67 10.09 -4.33 10.59
CA CYS A 67 11.09 -5.39 10.41
C CYS A 67 10.51 -6.76 10.04
N GLY A 68 9.18 -6.93 10.04
CA GLY A 68 8.54 -8.21 9.72
C GLY A 68 8.55 -9.24 10.85
N ALA A 69 9.13 -8.95 12.01
CA ALA A 69 9.12 -9.83 13.17
C ALA A 69 7.70 -10.23 13.59
N ASN A 70 7.46 -11.51 13.90
CA ASN A 70 6.18 -11.94 14.46
C ASN A 70 6.03 -11.40 15.90
N LEU A 71 4.93 -10.68 16.15
CA LEU A 71 4.61 -10.04 17.42
C LEU A 71 3.66 -10.87 18.28
N ARG A 72 3.32 -12.10 17.88
CA ARG A 72 2.50 -13.01 18.70
C ARG A 72 3.10 -13.18 20.09
N GLY A 73 2.26 -13.17 21.11
CA GLY A 73 2.68 -13.25 22.51
C GLY A 73 3.19 -11.94 23.10
N MET A 74 3.27 -10.86 22.31
CA MET A 74 3.64 -9.54 22.84
C MET A 74 2.41 -8.74 23.30
N PRO A 75 2.51 -7.99 24.41
CA PRO A 75 1.48 -7.04 24.78
C PRO A 75 1.34 -5.93 23.73
N LEU A 76 0.11 -5.47 23.47
CA LEU A 76 -0.23 -4.50 22.40
C LEU A 76 0.52 -3.17 22.47
N GLU A 77 1.00 -2.74 23.64
CA GLU A 77 1.70 -1.46 23.79
C GLU A 77 3.22 -1.55 23.66
N THR A 78 3.73 -2.78 23.64
CA THR A 78 5.17 -3.04 23.68
C THR A 78 5.78 -2.73 22.32
N PRO A 79 6.89 -1.97 22.26
CA PRO A 79 7.66 -1.84 21.03
C PRO A 79 8.13 -3.22 20.56
N CYS A 80 8.25 -3.40 19.25
CA CYS A 80 8.75 -4.62 18.65
C CYS A 80 10.13 -4.97 19.26
N ARG A 81 10.32 -6.23 19.69
CA ARG A 81 11.57 -6.67 20.33
C ARG A 81 12.78 -6.61 19.39
N GLU A 82 12.57 -6.75 18.08
CA GLU A 82 13.67 -6.76 17.11
C GLU A 82 14.10 -5.35 16.69
N CYS A 83 13.16 -4.43 16.43
CA CYS A 83 13.49 -3.10 15.89
C CYS A 83 13.21 -1.94 16.84
N GLY A 84 12.64 -2.18 18.02
CA GLY A 84 12.31 -1.14 19.01
C GLY A 84 11.18 -0.19 18.61
N LYS A 85 10.61 -0.33 17.40
CA LYS A 85 9.52 0.53 16.92
C LYS A 85 8.16 0.03 17.39
N ARG A 86 7.27 0.96 17.75
CA ARG A 86 5.89 0.66 18.13
C ARG A 86 5.04 0.44 16.89
N ASN A 87 4.33 -0.69 16.82
CA ASN A 87 3.36 -0.95 15.75
C ASN A 87 2.01 -0.38 16.18
N TRP A 88 1.46 0.51 15.36
CA TRP A 88 0.19 1.20 15.61
C TRP A 88 -1.02 0.43 15.09
N TYR A 89 -0.82 -0.52 14.17
CA TYR A 89 -1.90 -1.32 13.64
C TYR A 89 -1.95 -2.66 14.41
N ARG A 90 -3.12 -2.96 14.99
CA ARG A 90 -3.34 -4.12 15.87
C ARG A 90 -4.60 -4.89 15.43
N PRO A 91 -4.65 -6.22 15.65
CA PRO A 91 -5.83 -6.99 15.29
C PRO A 91 -7.01 -6.56 16.16
N PRO A 92 -8.22 -6.52 15.58
CA PRO A 92 -9.45 -6.20 16.31
C PRO A 92 -9.74 -7.26 17.40
N PRO A 93 -10.51 -6.93 18.44
CA PRO A 93 -11.05 -7.93 19.38
C PRO A 93 -11.83 -9.02 18.65
N LEU A 94 -11.84 -10.23 19.21
CA LEU A 94 -12.63 -11.34 18.69
C LEU A 94 -14.12 -10.96 18.65
N GLY A 95 -14.75 -11.17 17.48
CA GLY A 95 -16.17 -10.90 17.27
C GLY A 95 -16.52 -9.44 16.94
N ALA A 96 -15.56 -8.51 16.96
CA ALA A 96 -15.79 -7.14 16.51
C ALA A 96 -15.87 -7.06 14.97
N ASN A 97 -16.81 -6.24 14.48
CA ASN A 97 -16.81 -5.82 13.07
C ASN A 97 -15.48 -5.11 12.78
N SER A 98 -14.79 -5.59 11.76
CA SER A 98 -13.41 -5.23 11.47
C SER A 98 -13.04 -5.55 10.03
N TYR A 99 -11.89 -5.04 9.59
CA TYR A 99 -11.33 -5.38 8.29
C TYR A 99 -11.22 -6.90 8.05
N GLU A 100 -10.87 -7.70 9.07
CA GLU A 100 -10.82 -9.17 8.98
C GLU A 100 -12.19 -9.75 8.60
N SER A 101 -13.23 -9.42 9.38
CA SER A 101 -14.59 -9.91 9.14
C SER A 101 -15.12 -9.51 7.76
N TRP A 102 -14.83 -8.27 7.34
CA TRP A 102 -15.17 -7.75 6.01
C TRP A 102 -14.43 -8.52 4.90
N LEU A 103 -13.12 -8.72 5.05
CA LEU A 103 -12.30 -9.38 4.02
C LEU A 103 -12.73 -10.84 3.84
N VAL A 104 -12.97 -11.55 4.95
CA VAL A 104 -13.48 -12.93 4.93
C VAL A 104 -14.84 -13.00 4.26
N GLN A 105 -15.75 -12.08 4.57
CA GLN A 105 -17.05 -12.00 3.90
C GLN A 105 -16.87 -11.79 2.39
N LYS A 106 -16.04 -10.82 1.97
CA LYS A 106 -15.80 -10.52 0.56
C LYS A 106 -15.14 -11.67 -0.20
N GLN A 107 -14.23 -12.41 0.44
CA GLN A 107 -13.64 -13.61 -0.14
C GLN A 107 -14.70 -14.69 -0.43
N ARG A 108 -15.66 -14.90 0.50
CA ARG A 108 -16.76 -15.86 0.33
C ARG A 108 -17.73 -15.45 -0.79
N GLU A 109 -18.01 -14.15 -0.91
CA GLU A 109 -18.87 -13.60 -1.97
C GLU A 109 -18.22 -13.67 -3.37
N THR A 110 -16.89 -13.76 -3.45
CA THR A 110 -16.16 -13.69 -4.72
C THR A 110 -16.18 -15.03 -5.47
N LYS A 111 -16.80 -15.03 -6.66
CA LYS A 111 -16.94 -16.20 -7.52
C LYS A 111 -15.58 -16.83 -7.91
N PRO A 112 -15.52 -18.15 -8.14
CA PRO A 112 -14.39 -18.78 -8.83
C PRO A 112 -14.16 -18.13 -10.21
N GLY A 113 -12.91 -17.97 -10.61
CA GLY A 113 -12.55 -17.36 -11.90
C GLY A 113 -12.43 -15.82 -11.91
N THR A 114 -13.10 -15.10 -11.00
CA THR A 114 -13.02 -13.62 -10.93
C THR A 114 -11.59 -13.12 -10.87
N GLY A 115 -10.70 -13.76 -10.09
CA GLY A 115 -9.31 -13.31 -9.97
C GLY A 115 -8.49 -13.40 -11.26
N ILE A 116 -8.74 -14.38 -12.13
CA ILE A 116 -8.05 -14.46 -13.44
C ILE A 116 -8.59 -13.39 -14.39
N ALA A 117 -9.91 -13.21 -14.42
CA ALA A 117 -10.53 -12.17 -15.24
C ALA A 117 -10.04 -10.77 -14.82
N ILE A 118 -9.96 -10.50 -13.52
CA ILE A 118 -9.42 -9.23 -12.98
C ILE A 118 -7.93 -9.08 -13.32
N ALA A 119 -7.12 -10.14 -13.21
CA ALA A 119 -5.71 -10.06 -13.58
C ALA A 119 -5.49 -9.73 -15.06
N LEU A 120 -6.25 -10.38 -15.96
CA LEU A 120 -6.24 -10.07 -17.40
C LEU A 120 -6.69 -8.62 -17.67
N ALA A 121 -7.77 -8.18 -17.02
CA ALA A 121 -8.26 -6.81 -17.15
C ALA A 121 -7.20 -5.79 -16.69
N CYS A 122 -6.56 -6.03 -15.55
CA CYS A 122 -5.48 -5.17 -15.04
C CYS A 122 -4.29 -5.14 -16.00
N ALA A 123 -3.88 -6.29 -16.56
CA ALA A 123 -2.79 -6.35 -17.53
C ALA A 123 -3.10 -5.49 -18.77
N MET A 124 -4.29 -5.62 -19.35
CA MET A 124 -4.69 -4.84 -20.51
C MET A 124 -4.77 -3.33 -20.21
N VAL A 125 -5.43 -2.96 -19.10
CA VAL A 125 -5.60 -1.54 -18.72
C VAL A 125 -4.24 -0.90 -18.39
N GLY A 126 -3.41 -1.57 -17.59
CA GLY A 126 -2.08 -1.06 -17.22
C GLY A 126 -1.16 -0.90 -18.44
N GLY A 127 -1.17 -1.88 -19.36
CA GLY A 127 -0.38 -1.81 -20.59
C GLY A 127 -0.82 -0.65 -21.50
N LEU A 128 -2.13 -0.50 -21.73
CA LEU A 128 -2.68 0.56 -22.58
C LEU A 128 -2.46 1.96 -21.98
N PHE A 129 -2.68 2.13 -20.68
CA PHE A 129 -2.50 3.42 -20.02
C PHE A 129 -1.04 3.88 -20.04
N ALA A 130 -0.10 2.96 -19.89
CA ALA A 130 1.31 3.28 -19.98
C ALA A 130 1.70 3.78 -21.39
N VAL A 131 1.16 3.18 -22.46
CA VAL A 131 1.38 3.64 -23.85
C VAL A 131 0.81 5.04 -24.07
N ILE A 132 -0.44 5.27 -23.66
CA ILE A 132 -1.09 6.59 -23.80
C ILE A 132 -0.31 7.66 -23.04
N SER A 133 0.15 7.34 -21.83
CA SER A 133 0.88 8.29 -20.99
C SER A 133 2.25 8.62 -21.57
N SER A 134 2.97 7.62 -22.11
CA SER A 134 4.25 7.83 -22.80
C SER A 134 4.07 8.68 -24.07
N ALA A 135 3.02 8.42 -24.86
CA ALA A 135 2.70 9.22 -26.05
C ALA A 135 2.34 10.68 -25.71
N LEU A 136 1.55 10.93 -24.66
CA LEU A 136 1.22 12.29 -24.23
C LEU A 136 2.45 13.07 -23.73
N GLY A 137 3.40 12.38 -23.08
CA GLY A 137 4.66 12.94 -22.61
C GLY A 137 5.57 13.46 -23.73
N THR A 138 5.42 12.97 -24.96
CA THR A 138 6.28 13.35 -26.11
C THR A 138 5.70 14.45 -27.00
N SER A 139 4.50 14.95 -26.68
CA SER A 139 3.83 15.98 -27.48
C SER A 139 4.58 17.33 -27.44
N PRO A 140 4.70 18.07 -28.58
CA PRO A 140 5.30 19.41 -28.62
C PRO A 140 4.44 20.40 -27.80
N GLY A 141 4.76 20.55 -26.51
CA GLY A 141 3.98 21.34 -25.55
C GLY A 141 3.82 20.68 -24.17
N GLY A 142 4.17 19.40 -24.01
CA GLY A 142 4.21 18.71 -22.71
C GLY A 142 5.32 19.24 -21.78
N PHE A 143 5.14 19.03 -20.45
CA PHE A 143 6.03 19.46 -19.33
C PHE A 143 6.98 20.60 -19.70
N MET A 144 6.39 21.79 -19.88
CA MET A 144 7.03 23.03 -20.31
C MET A 144 8.40 23.26 -19.64
N GLY A 145 9.48 23.05 -20.40
CA GLY A 145 10.84 23.51 -20.07
C GLY A 145 11.87 22.46 -19.65
N ALA A 146 11.50 21.18 -19.49
CA ALA A 146 12.49 20.13 -19.25
C ALA A 146 13.35 19.90 -20.50
N SER A 147 14.67 19.74 -20.33
CA SER A 147 15.53 19.32 -21.44
C SER A 147 15.14 17.92 -21.91
N LEU A 148 15.18 17.66 -23.22
CA LEU A 148 14.82 16.37 -23.81
C LEU A 148 15.47 15.15 -23.11
N PRO A 149 16.75 15.20 -22.67
CA PRO A 149 17.35 14.10 -21.92
C PRO A 149 16.71 13.88 -20.54
N LEU A 150 16.32 14.94 -19.82
CA LEU A 150 15.69 14.82 -18.51
C LEU A 150 14.32 14.14 -18.63
N LEU A 151 13.56 14.50 -19.67
CA LEU A 151 12.28 13.86 -19.98
C LEU A 151 12.46 12.35 -20.21
N ILE A 152 13.42 11.94 -21.03
CA ILE A 152 13.63 10.54 -21.41
C ILE A 152 14.25 9.70 -20.28
N ILE A 153 15.15 10.29 -19.48
CA ILE A 153 15.92 9.56 -18.46
C ILE A 153 15.15 9.47 -17.14
N VAL A 154 14.37 10.49 -16.77
CA VAL A 154 13.73 10.56 -15.44
C VAL A 154 12.22 10.44 -15.55
N PHE A 155 11.58 11.35 -16.29
CA PHE A 155 10.12 11.45 -16.28
C PHE A 155 9.44 10.31 -17.04
N GLY A 156 10.00 9.89 -18.19
CA GLY A 156 9.50 8.76 -18.97
C GLY A 156 9.43 7.48 -18.11
N PRO A 157 10.56 7.00 -17.58
CA PRO A 157 10.60 5.83 -16.70
C PRO A 157 9.67 5.94 -15.48
N LEU A 158 9.60 7.12 -14.84
CA LEU A 158 8.68 7.37 -13.72
C LEU A 158 7.22 7.11 -14.12
N VAL A 159 6.77 7.74 -15.20
CA VAL A 159 5.39 7.63 -15.68
C VAL A 159 5.10 6.20 -16.13
N GLU A 160 5.99 5.61 -16.91
CA GLU A 160 5.80 4.28 -17.48
C GLU A 160 5.74 3.19 -16.43
N GLU A 161 6.70 3.15 -15.49
CA GLU A 161 6.69 2.13 -14.43
C GLU A 161 5.50 2.30 -13.48
N THR A 162 5.08 3.55 -13.19
CA THR A 162 3.90 3.81 -12.35
C THR A 162 2.61 3.34 -13.05
N MET A 163 2.43 3.67 -14.33
CA MET A 163 1.21 3.35 -15.07
C MET A 163 1.05 1.85 -15.34
N LYS A 164 2.14 1.12 -15.59
CA LYS A 164 2.10 -0.34 -15.78
C LYS A 164 1.47 -1.06 -14.60
N VAL A 165 1.79 -0.63 -13.38
CA VAL A 165 1.32 -1.30 -12.15
C VAL A 165 0.08 -0.66 -11.54
N ALA A 166 -0.33 0.54 -11.97
CA ALA A 166 -1.41 1.30 -11.35
C ALA A 166 -2.71 0.51 -11.16
N ALA A 167 -3.16 -0.22 -12.19
CA ALA A 167 -4.38 -1.03 -12.10
C ALA A 167 -4.25 -2.17 -11.08
N ALA A 168 -3.14 -2.89 -11.09
CA ALA A 168 -2.90 -3.98 -10.13
C ALA A 168 -2.76 -3.44 -8.69
N SER A 169 -2.05 -2.32 -8.51
CA SER A 169 -1.90 -1.64 -7.22
C SER A 169 -3.24 -1.18 -6.66
N TYR A 170 -4.09 -0.57 -7.50
CA TYR A 170 -5.44 -0.16 -7.10
C TYR A 170 -6.29 -1.35 -6.63
N ILE A 171 -6.25 -2.48 -7.34
CA ILE A 171 -6.97 -3.68 -6.91
C ILE A 171 -6.40 -4.22 -5.60
N VAL A 172 -5.08 -4.28 -5.45
CA VAL A 172 -4.45 -4.73 -4.20
C VAL A 172 -4.82 -3.82 -3.04
N GLU A 173 -4.85 -2.50 -3.23
CA GLU A 173 -5.17 -1.51 -2.20
C GLU A 173 -6.64 -1.53 -1.79
N VAL A 174 -7.55 -1.49 -2.77
CA VAL A 174 -8.97 -1.22 -2.52
C VAL A 174 -9.79 -2.51 -2.45
N LYS A 175 -9.42 -3.54 -3.24
CA LYS A 175 -10.18 -4.79 -3.38
C LYS A 175 -9.28 -6.03 -3.41
N PRO A 176 -8.41 -6.25 -2.40
CA PRO A 176 -7.40 -7.32 -2.44
C PRO A 176 -8.02 -8.71 -2.57
N TYR A 177 -9.25 -8.91 -2.10
CA TYR A 177 -10.02 -10.15 -2.19
C TYR A 177 -10.36 -10.58 -3.64
N LEU A 178 -10.27 -9.67 -4.61
CA LEU A 178 -10.49 -10.02 -6.02
C LEU A 178 -9.37 -10.90 -6.56
N PHE A 179 -8.14 -10.74 -6.05
CA PHE A 179 -7.09 -11.72 -6.26
C PHE A 179 -7.21 -12.83 -5.20
N LYS A 180 -7.22 -14.08 -5.66
CA LYS A 180 -7.28 -15.28 -4.80
C LYS A 180 -5.90 -15.86 -4.53
N ARG A 181 -4.91 -15.54 -5.37
CA ARG A 181 -3.54 -16.04 -5.29
C ARG A 181 -2.55 -14.94 -5.67
N SER A 182 -1.38 -14.93 -5.07
CA SER A 182 -0.30 -13.97 -5.37
C SER A 182 0.16 -14.06 -6.83
N THR A 183 0.07 -15.24 -7.45
CA THR A 183 0.38 -15.44 -8.87
C THR A 183 -0.50 -14.59 -9.80
N GLN A 184 -1.73 -14.24 -9.38
CA GLN A 184 -2.62 -13.38 -10.16
C GLN A 184 -2.17 -11.91 -10.12
N VAL A 185 -1.59 -11.47 -8.99
CA VAL A 185 -0.96 -10.15 -8.87
C VAL A 185 0.25 -10.06 -9.79
N TYR A 186 1.10 -11.08 -9.78
CA TYR A 186 2.26 -11.14 -10.69
C TYR A 186 1.83 -11.15 -12.15
N PHE A 187 0.85 -11.98 -12.50
CA PHE A 187 0.33 -12.04 -13.87
C PHE A 187 -0.28 -10.71 -14.33
N ALA A 188 -1.01 -10.01 -13.44
CA ALA A 188 -1.56 -8.69 -13.75
C ALA A 188 -0.47 -7.65 -14.05
N ALA A 189 0.52 -7.51 -13.16
CA ALA A 189 1.58 -6.51 -13.31
C ALA A 189 2.56 -6.84 -14.44
N ILE A 190 3.07 -8.06 -14.50
CA ILE A 190 4.01 -8.49 -15.54
C ILE A 190 3.31 -8.54 -16.90
N GLY A 191 2.05 -8.97 -16.95
CA GLY A 191 1.23 -8.94 -18.16
C GLY A 191 1.07 -7.51 -18.70
N ALA A 192 0.87 -6.52 -17.83
CA ALA A 192 0.84 -5.11 -18.24
C ALA A 192 2.15 -4.67 -18.88
N ALA A 193 3.30 -5.05 -18.33
CA ALA A 193 4.61 -4.73 -18.89
C ALA A 193 4.84 -5.37 -20.26
N PHE A 194 4.43 -6.62 -20.45
CA PHE A 194 4.50 -7.29 -21.76
C PHE A 194 3.64 -6.59 -22.80
N ILE A 195 2.39 -6.26 -22.46
CA ILE A 195 1.46 -5.56 -23.37
C ILE A 195 2.02 -4.17 -23.71
N PHE A 196 2.48 -3.43 -22.71
CA PHE A 196 3.13 -2.12 -22.91
C PHE A 196 4.31 -2.24 -23.88
N ALA A 197 5.26 -3.14 -23.60
CA ALA A 197 6.48 -3.26 -24.39
C ALA A 197 6.18 -3.69 -25.84
N ALA A 198 5.19 -4.58 -26.04
CA ALA A 198 4.76 -4.99 -27.36
C ALA A 198 4.16 -3.82 -28.15
N LEU A 199 3.25 -3.06 -27.55
CA LEU A 199 2.61 -1.91 -28.18
C LEU A 199 3.60 -0.78 -28.45
N GLU A 200 4.48 -0.50 -27.50
CA GLU A 200 5.54 0.50 -27.68
C GLU A 200 6.47 0.10 -28.83
N ASN A 201 6.90 -1.16 -28.91
CA ASN A 201 7.75 -1.61 -30.01
C ASN A 201 7.07 -1.51 -31.36
N VAL A 202 5.78 -1.84 -31.46
CA VAL A 202 4.98 -1.61 -32.67
C VAL A 202 4.97 -0.13 -33.05
N LEU A 203 4.72 0.75 -32.07
CA LEU A 203 4.71 2.20 -32.31
C LEU A 203 6.07 2.71 -32.81
N TYR A 204 7.18 2.27 -32.20
CA TYR A 204 8.50 2.69 -32.66
C TYR A 204 8.84 2.17 -34.05
N ILE A 205 8.59 0.90 -34.35
CA ILE A 205 8.95 0.28 -35.64
C ILE A 205 8.13 0.88 -36.79
N PHE A 206 6.84 1.13 -36.58
CA PHE A 206 5.94 1.53 -37.66
C PHE A 206 5.62 3.03 -37.70
N VAL A 207 5.85 3.78 -36.62
CA VAL A 207 5.50 5.21 -36.54
C VAL A 207 6.72 6.10 -36.35
N TYR A 208 7.63 5.77 -35.42
CA TYR A 208 8.75 6.66 -35.09
C TYR A 208 10.00 6.44 -35.94
N LEU A 209 10.30 5.20 -36.31
CA LEU A 209 11.49 4.85 -37.09
C LEU A 209 11.15 4.79 -38.58
N ARG A 210 11.95 5.46 -39.40
CA ARG A 210 11.88 5.31 -40.86
C ARG A 210 12.86 4.22 -41.28
N ASN A 211 12.36 3.16 -41.92
CA ASN A 211 13.16 2.03 -42.43
C ASN A 211 14.09 1.40 -41.37
N PRO A 212 13.55 0.89 -40.23
CA PRO A 212 14.37 0.28 -39.19
C PRO A 212 15.11 -0.96 -39.73
N SER A 213 16.38 -1.12 -39.36
CA SER A 213 17.15 -2.32 -39.69
C SER A 213 16.68 -3.53 -38.88
N ASP A 214 16.92 -4.74 -39.39
CA ASP A 214 16.58 -5.99 -38.69
C ASP A 214 17.21 -6.07 -37.30
N THR A 215 18.42 -5.53 -37.14
CA THR A 215 19.12 -5.46 -35.84
C THR A 215 18.37 -4.57 -34.85
N ILE A 216 17.86 -3.41 -35.27
CA ILE A 216 17.08 -2.53 -34.39
C ILE A 216 15.75 -3.20 -34.01
N ILE A 217 15.08 -3.85 -34.97
CA ILE A 217 13.83 -4.58 -34.71
C ILE A 217 14.08 -5.67 -33.66
N LEU A 218 15.12 -6.49 -33.84
CA LEU A 218 15.47 -7.56 -32.91
C LEU A 218 15.84 -7.01 -31.52
N PHE A 219 16.65 -5.95 -31.47
CA PHE A 219 17.05 -5.30 -30.22
C PHE A 219 15.83 -4.84 -29.42
N ARG A 220 14.86 -4.20 -30.09
CA ARG A 220 13.61 -3.73 -29.46
C ARG A 220 12.78 -4.89 -28.89
N TRP A 221 12.57 -5.94 -29.68
CA TRP A 221 11.76 -7.09 -29.25
C TRP A 221 12.43 -7.98 -28.19
N THR A 222 13.74 -7.84 -27.98
CA THR A 222 14.47 -8.63 -26.99
C THR A 222 14.87 -7.77 -25.79
N VAL A 223 15.78 -6.82 -25.98
CA VAL A 223 16.37 -6.01 -24.91
C VAL A 223 15.35 -5.08 -24.27
N CYS A 224 14.54 -4.34 -25.06
CA CYS A 224 13.55 -3.43 -24.49
C CYS A 224 12.42 -4.20 -23.78
N VAL A 225 11.96 -5.32 -24.35
CA VAL A 225 10.96 -6.17 -23.68
C VAL A 225 11.52 -6.72 -22.36
N ALA A 226 12.74 -7.24 -22.37
CA ALA A 226 13.40 -7.75 -21.17
C ALA A 226 13.57 -6.65 -20.10
N LEU A 227 13.93 -5.43 -20.51
CA LEU A 227 14.03 -4.28 -19.62
C LEU A 227 12.70 -3.98 -18.92
N HIS A 228 11.61 -3.80 -19.68
CA HIS A 228 10.32 -3.45 -19.11
C HIS A 228 9.77 -4.56 -18.23
N VAL A 229 9.84 -5.81 -18.68
CA VAL A 229 9.39 -6.97 -17.90
C VAL A 229 10.24 -7.12 -16.63
N GLY A 230 11.56 -6.93 -16.73
CA GLY A 230 12.49 -7.01 -15.61
C GLY A 230 12.21 -5.94 -14.55
N CYS A 231 12.09 -4.67 -14.96
CA CYS A 231 11.78 -3.55 -14.07
C CYS A 231 10.42 -3.76 -13.38
N THR A 232 9.38 -4.11 -14.14
CA THR A 232 8.05 -4.35 -13.57
C THR A 232 8.01 -5.60 -12.68
N THR A 233 8.84 -6.62 -12.93
CA THR A 233 8.95 -7.79 -12.03
C THR A 233 9.40 -7.38 -10.62
N ILE A 234 10.33 -6.43 -10.48
CA ILE A 234 10.77 -5.91 -9.18
C ILE A 234 9.59 -5.29 -8.42
N VAL A 235 8.77 -4.50 -9.12
CA VAL A 235 7.57 -3.87 -8.56
C VAL A 235 6.52 -4.92 -8.21
N ALA A 236 6.29 -5.90 -9.10
CA ALA A 236 5.33 -6.98 -8.89
C ALA A 236 5.68 -7.82 -7.65
N LEU A 237 6.96 -8.09 -7.39
CA LEU A 237 7.41 -8.77 -6.16
C LEU A 237 7.06 -7.99 -4.90
N GLY A 238 7.26 -6.67 -4.90
CA GLY A 238 6.84 -5.79 -3.80
C GLY A 238 5.33 -5.85 -3.58
N LEU A 239 4.57 -5.73 -4.67
CA LEU A 239 3.11 -5.76 -4.65
C LEU A 239 2.55 -7.11 -4.17
N GLY A 240 3.16 -8.22 -4.60
CA GLY A 240 2.80 -9.56 -4.15
C GLY A 240 3.05 -9.79 -2.66
N ARG A 241 4.11 -9.20 -2.08
CA ARG A 241 4.34 -9.21 -0.63
C ARG A 241 3.26 -8.44 0.12
N ILE A 242 2.91 -7.24 -0.36
CA ILE A 242 1.84 -6.41 0.22
C ILE A 242 0.52 -7.19 0.22
N TRP A 243 0.15 -7.77 -0.93
CA TRP A 243 -1.05 -8.58 -1.06
C TRP A 243 -1.01 -9.80 -0.13
N THR A 244 0.08 -10.57 -0.13
CA THR A 244 0.20 -11.78 0.69
C THR A 244 0.00 -11.44 2.17
N ARG A 245 0.64 -10.37 2.62
CA ARG A 245 0.54 -9.90 4.00
C ARG A 245 -0.88 -9.43 4.35
N ALA A 246 -1.53 -8.69 3.44
CA ALA A 246 -2.92 -8.28 3.62
C ALA A 246 -3.86 -9.49 3.79
N MET A 247 -3.65 -10.54 3.01
CA MET A 247 -4.48 -11.75 3.02
C MET A 247 -4.17 -12.70 4.18
N SER A 248 -2.91 -12.80 4.61
CA SER A 248 -2.51 -13.71 5.70
C SER A 248 -2.71 -13.12 7.09
N GLU A 249 -2.51 -11.81 7.23
CA GLU A 249 -2.62 -11.09 8.51
C GLU A 249 -3.96 -10.36 8.66
N PHE A 250 -4.86 -10.46 7.68
CA PHE A 250 -6.16 -9.76 7.67
C PHE A 250 -6.03 -8.27 7.98
N ARG A 251 -5.15 -7.62 7.23
CA ARG A 251 -4.81 -6.21 7.43
C ARG A 251 -4.93 -5.43 6.15
N GLN A 252 -5.07 -4.12 6.30
CA GLN A 252 -5.12 -3.25 5.14
C GLN A 252 -3.78 -3.25 4.37
N PRO A 253 -3.82 -3.38 3.05
CA PRO A 253 -2.65 -3.20 2.20
C PRO A 253 -2.07 -1.81 2.37
N ARG A 254 -0.74 -1.70 2.50
CA ARG A 254 -0.05 -0.42 2.59
C ARG A 254 0.75 -0.18 1.30
N ILE A 255 0.17 0.53 0.34
CA ILE A 255 0.82 0.78 -0.96
C ILE A 255 2.12 1.59 -0.82
N ALA A 256 2.28 2.37 0.25
CA ALA A 256 3.56 3.03 0.56
C ALA A 256 4.75 2.04 0.62
N ASP A 257 4.51 0.78 1.03
CA ASP A 257 5.53 -0.27 1.09
C ASP A 257 6.01 -0.71 -0.31
N LEU A 258 5.29 -0.33 -1.38
CA LEU A 258 5.68 -0.58 -2.79
C LEU A 258 6.76 0.39 -3.27
N PHE A 259 6.85 1.57 -2.64
CA PHE A 259 7.68 2.68 -3.11
C PHE A 259 9.15 2.30 -3.34
N PRO A 260 9.83 1.54 -2.45
CA PRO A 260 11.22 1.16 -2.68
C PRO A 260 11.41 0.32 -3.96
N SER A 261 10.50 -0.63 -4.22
CA SER A 261 10.55 -1.45 -5.45
C SER A 261 10.28 -0.60 -6.70
N LEU A 262 9.32 0.33 -6.62
CA LEU A 262 8.99 1.24 -7.73
C LEU A 262 10.17 2.17 -8.05
N VAL A 263 10.77 2.80 -7.04
CA VAL A 263 11.96 3.65 -7.21
C VAL A 263 13.12 2.86 -7.81
N THR A 264 13.33 1.62 -7.35
CA THR A 264 14.38 0.75 -7.91
C THR A 264 14.15 0.49 -9.39
N ALA A 265 12.92 0.16 -9.79
CA ALA A 265 12.56 -0.07 -11.19
C ALA A 265 12.77 1.20 -12.06
N ILE A 266 12.35 2.37 -11.56
CA ILE A 266 12.51 3.65 -12.25
C ILE A 266 13.99 3.99 -12.45
N ILE A 267 14.82 3.82 -11.43
CA ILE A 267 16.26 4.09 -11.51
C ILE A 267 16.93 3.15 -12.53
N LEU A 268 16.61 1.85 -12.50
CA LEU A 268 17.17 0.88 -13.44
C LEU A 268 16.79 1.21 -14.89
N HIS A 269 15.52 1.52 -15.12
CA HIS A 269 15.02 1.91 -16.43
C HIS A 269 15.66 3.23 -16.90
N GLY A 270 15.68 4.27 -16.06
CA GLY A 270 16.34 5.54 -16.39
C GLY A 270 17.84 5.40 -16.67
N THR A 271 18.53 4.56 -15.90
CA THR A 271 19.95 4.24 -16.12
C THR A 271 20.18 3.59 -17.47
N TYR A 272 19.32 2.64 -17.85
CA TYR A 272 19.35 2.04 -19.19
C TYR A 272 19.16 3.10 -20.28
N ASN A 273 18.15 3.97 -20.16
CA ASN A 273 17.90 5.04 -21.13
C ASN A 273 19.09 5.99 -21.27
N ALA A 274 19.70 6.38 -20.14
CA ALA A 274 20.90 7.21 -20.15
C ALA A 274 22.08 6.51 -20.84
N GLY A 275 22.26 5.20 -20.62
CA GLY A 275 23.29 4.40 -21.27
C GLY A 275 23.11 4.34 -22.79
N VAL A 276 21.89 4.10 -23.27
CA VAL A 276 21.59 4.10 -24.71
C VAL A 276 21.86 5.46 -25.35
N ILE A 277 21.39 6.55 -24.75
CA ILE A 277 21.66 7.92 -25.24
C ILE A 277 23.17 8.22 -25.25
N GLY A 278 23.88 7.81 -24.22
CA GLY A 278 25.34 7.97 -24.13
C GLY A 278 26.06 7.23 -25.25
N LEU A 279 25.71 5.97 -25.49
CA LEU A 279 26.27 5.15 -26.56
C LEU A 279 25.96 5.72 -27.95
N GLU A 280 24.73 6.20 -28.17
CA GLU A 280 24.33 6.85 -29.42
C GLU A 280 25.20 8.08 -29.71
N ARG A 281 25.47 8.90 -28.69
CA ARG A 281 26.34 10.09 -28.83
C ARG A 281 27.80 9.74 -29.08
N LEU A 282 28.30 8.68 -28.45
CA LEU A 282 29.70 8.26 -28.61
C LEU A 282 29.95 7.51 -29.92
N TYR A 283 28.95 6.75 -30.40
CA TYR A 283 29.07 5.85 -31.53
C TYR A 283 27.90 6.01 -32.51
N PRO A 284 27.73 7.19 -33.13
CA PRO A 284 26.55 7.50 -33.96
C PRO A 284 26.41 6.63 -35.20
N TRP A 285 27.48 5.96 -35.66
CA TRP A 285 27.43 5.05 -36.81
C TRP A 285 26.84 3.68 -36.48
N ILE A 286 26.68 3.32 -35.20
CA ILE A 286 26.04 2.06 -34.79
C ILE A 286 24.51 2.14 -34.90
N PHE A 287 23.96 3.36 -34.80
CA PHE A 287 22.51 3.61 -34.70
C PHE A 287 21.91 4.28 -35.95
N LYS A 288 22.70 4.46 -37.02
CA LYS A 288 22.25 4.87 -38.35
C LYS A 288 22.03 3.66 -39.24
#